data_AF-A0A933U575-F1
#
_entry.id   AF-A0A933U575-F1
#
_cell.length_a   1.000
_cell.length_b   1.000
_cell.length_c   1.000
_cell.angle_alpha   90.00
_cell.angle_beta   90.00
_cell.angle_gamma   90.00
#
_symmetry.space_group_name_H-M   'P 1'
#
loop_
_entity.id
_entity.type
_entity.pdbx_description
1 polymer ?
#
loop_
_entity_poly.entity_id
_entity_poly.type
_entity_poly.pdbx_seq_one_letter_code
_entity_poly.pdbx_strand_id
1 'polypeptide(L)'
;MPTHDSSEAAPAPAGARELALAGARELAPIGARELALGGARELPLPGARELALAALVAAVLALAWLARPIARLGDAVFAPTDVVQSVGLARIDGAGETVNGTQGDVAVQFLPWLRFQRDELRAGRVPLWNPYDGNGAPHLANGQSAVFSPFSVPFYVLDPPLALIASAFLRLWLAGFAGYWLLRELRASRAASACGALVLAACGHQMILLQYPHSAVAACAVLALAFAARVANAVERGESARFACAGTTLALAAAALAGHPEVLFFAGSLYVLLAVALVVRLRRTTPSSARRVALRLLACALVAAGLSAFQWMPFLEYLAHSSTAGERAAAFAGPPRVLLARLFFPELLGGPPPNVLLPHAGSLLDVAPTRRARPVQPRTSTAPSSRLAETRATCAPSSASSPETLSPAAREAAFDCSRPSSTNAASSVVAPRTASLRPRGSSSSSASTPCAARTAIGTNHRS
;
A
#
# COMPACT_ATOMS: atom_id res chain seq x y z
N MET A 1 -11.25 -10.22 73.54
CA MET A 1 -12.06 -9.15 72.93
C MET A 1 -11.78 -7.86 73.67
N PRO A 2 -11.61 -6.70 73.01
CA PRO A 2 -11.24 -6.38 71.61
C PRO A 2 -9.96 -5.46 71.59
N THR A 3 -9.35 -4.92 70.53
CA THR A 3 -9.61 -4.73 69.09
C THR A 3 -8.28 -4.41 68.38
N HIS A 4 -8.26 -4.62 67.07
CA HIS A 4 -7.13 -4.60 66.13
C HIS A 4 -6.37 -3.28 65.93
N ASP A 5 -5.12 -3.51 65.59
CA ASP A 5 -4.05 -2.72 64.97
C ASP A 5 -4.45 -1.81 63.80
N SER A 6 -3.94 -0.57 63.81
CA SER A 6 -3.79 0.29 62.63
C SER A 6 -2.46 1.04 62.74
N SER A 7 -1.39 0.44 62.23
CA SER A 7 -0.06 1.05 62.09
C SER A 7 -0.04 1.97 60.87
N GLU A 8 -0.21 3.27 61.09
CA GLU A 8 0.16 4.33 60.16
C GLU A 8 1.69 4.37 60.00
N ALA A 9 2.18 4.05 58.80
CA ALA A 9 3.59 4.18 58.46
C ALA A 9 3.97 5.67 58.31
N ALA A 10 4.95 6.13 59.09
CA ALA A 10 5.47 7.49 59.03
C ALA A 10 6.04 7.85 57.64
N PRO A 11 5.85 9.08 57.15
CA PRO A 11 6.37 9.50 55.85
C PRO A 11 7.90 9.63 55.91
N ALA A 12 8.58 9.02 54.93
CA ALA A 12 10.03 9.12 54.78
C ALA A 12 10.49 10.58 54.66
N PRO A 13 11.62 10.97 55.27
CA PRO A 13 12.09 12.35 55.29
C PRO A 13 12.40 12.85 53.87
N ALA A 14 11.99 14.09 53.58
CA ALA A 14 12.04 14.72 52.26
C ALA A 14 13.43 14.65 51.58
N GLY A 15 14.51 14.69 52.37
CA GLY A 15 15.88 14.58 51.86
C GLY A 15 16.25 13.22 51.25
N ALA A 16 15.61 12.12 51.69
CA ALA A 16 15.83 10.79 51.11
C ALA A 16 15.21 10.66 49.71
N ARG A 17 14.10 11.39 49.46
CA ARG A 17 13.44 11.44 48.15
C ARG A 17 14.22 12.27 47.14
N GLU A 18 14.85 13.37 47.59
CA GLU A 18 15.70 14.20 46.73
C GLU A 18 17.02 13.51 46.36
N LEU A 19 17.67 12.82 47.30
CA LEU A 19 18.89 12.02 47.01
C LEU A 19 18.61 10.85 46.07
N ALA A 20 17.45 10.18 46.19
CA ALA A 20 17.03 9.12 45.28
C ALA A 20 16.73 9.64 43.86
N LEU A 21 16.12 10.83 43.75
CA LEU A 21 15.82 11.47 42.45
C LEU A 21 17.06 12.07 41.78
N ALA A 22 17.99 12.66 42.55
CA ALA A 22 19.25 13.18 42.04
C ALA A 22 20.19 12.06 41.61
N GLY A 23 20.37 11.03 42.45
CA GLY A 23 21.18 9.86 42.13
C GLY A 23 20.63 9.05 40.95
N ALA A 24 19.31 8.90 40.84
CA ALA A 24 18.68 8.26 39.67
C ALA A 24 18.82 9.07 38.37
N ARG A 25 18.85 10.42 38.46
CA ARG A 25 19.07 11.29 37.29
C ARG A 25 20.54 11.34 36.86
N GLU A 26 21.49 11.17 37.76
CA GLU A 26 22.92 11.05 37.41
C GLU A 26 23.31 9.64 36.93
N LEU A 27 22.67 8.58 37.45
CA LEU A 27 22.92 7.19 37.02
C LEU A 27 22.21 6.82 35.70
N ALA A 28 21.07 7.44 35.37
CA ALA A 28 20.33 7.16 34.13
C ALA A 28 21.12 7.44 32.83
N PRO A 29 21.88 8.54 32.69
CA PRO A 29 22.65 8.80 31.46
C PRO A 29 23.99 8.08 31.43
N ILE A 30 24.63 7.81 32.58
CA ILE A 30 25.97 7.21 32.64
C ILE A 30 25.88 5.68 32.50
N GLY A 31 24.95 5.03 33.22
CA GLY A 31 24.76 3.58 33.16
C GLY A 31 24.19 3.09 31.82
N ALA A 32 23.22 3.80 31.24
CA ALA A 32 22.60 3.38 29.97
C ALA A 32 23.56 3.49 28.77
N ARG A 33 24.50 4.45 28.77
CA ARG A 33 25.50 4.58 27.70
C ARG A 33 26.64 3.58 27.83
N GLU A 34 27.10 3.30 29.05
CA GLU A 34 28.21 2.36 29.27
C GLU A 34 27.77 0.88 29.15
N LEU A 35 26.58 0.52 29.66
CA LEU A 35 26.03 -0.84 29.49
C LEU A 35 25.64 -1.15 28.04
N ALA A 36 25.11 -0.17 27.29
CA ALA A 36 24.73 -0.37 25.89
C ALA A 36 25.93 -0.44 24.94
N LEU A 37 27.08 0.14 25.28
CA LEU A 37 28.28 0.12 24.43
C LEU A 37 29.28 -0.98 24.80
N GLY A 38 29.39 -1.35 26.08
CA GLY A 38 30.26 -2.43 26.55
C GLY A 38 29.67 -3.82 26.31
N GLY A 39 28.51 -4.12 26.88
CA GLY A 39 27.90 -5.46 26.83
C GLY A 39 27.40 -5.86 25.44
N ALA A 40 26.91 -4.91 24.63
CA ALA A 40 26.51 -5.19 23.25
C ALA A 40 27.71 -5.53 22.35
N ARG A 41 28.93 -5.09 22.69
CA ARG A 41 30.13 -5.44 21.91
C ARG A 41 30.55 -6.90 22.12
N GLU A 42 30.21 -7.49 23.26
CA GLU A 42 30.59 -8.86 23.62
C GLU A 42 29.64 -9.93 23.08
N LEU A 43 28.45 -9.55 22.62
CA LEU A 43 27.50 -10.53 22.07
C LEU A 43 28.05 -11.13 20.76
N PRO A 44 28.13 -12.47 20.66
CA PRO A 44 28.64 -13.13 19.47
C PRO A 44 27.71 -12.90 18.29
N LEU A 45 28.29 -12.83 17.08
CA LEU A 45 27.54 -12.81 15.82
C LEU A 45 26.84 -14.16 15.60
N PRO A 46 25.72 -14.19 14.85
CA PRO A 46 24.96 -15.42 14.66
C PRO A 46 25.75 -16.43 13.81
N GLY A 47 25.90 -17.65 14.33
CA GLY A 47 26.47 -18.77 13.58
C GLY A 47 25.44 -19.44 12.64
N ALA A 48 25.90 -20.31 11.74
CA ALA A 48 25.03 -20.99 10.77
C ALA A 48 23.89 -21.79 11.42
N ARG A 49 24.17 -22.48 12.55
CA ARG A 49 23.14 -23.24 13.30
C ARG A 49 22.06 -22.33 13.88
N GLU A 50 22.44 -21.14 14.37
CA GLU A 50 21.50 -20.17 14.92
C GLU A 50 20.60 -19.60 13.82
N LEU A 51 21.17 -19.26 12.67
CA LEU A 51 20.40 -18.78 11.52
C LEU A 51 19.48 -19.87 10.95
N ALA A 52 19.93 -21.12 10.89
CA ALA A 52 19.09 -22.24 10.45
C ALA A 52 17.89 -22.45 11.39
N LEU A 53 18.11 -22.38 12.71
CA LEU A 53 17.03 -22.45 13.69
C LEU A 53 16.08 -21.26 13.55
N ALA A 54 16.59 -20.04 13.38
CA ALA A 54 15.76 -18.85 13.17
C ALA A 54 14.91 -18.96 11.89
N ALA A 55 15.49 -19.47 10.80
CA ALA A 55 14.76 -19.73 9.56
C ALA A 55 13.66 -20.78 9.74
N LEU A 56 13.93 -21.86 10.49
CA LEU A 56 12.94 -22.89 10.81
C LEU A 56 11.80 -22.32 11.67
N VAL A 57 12.13 -21.58 12.73
CA VAL A 57 11.13 -20.95 13.61
C VAL A 57 10.28 -19.96 12.83
N ALA A 58 10.88 -19.10 12.00
CA ALA A 58 10.12 -18.18 11.13
C ALA A 58 9.20 -18.95 10.17
N ALA A 59 9.62 -20.11 9.65
CA ALA A 59 8.82 -20.93 8.76
C ALA A 59 7.62 -21.56 9.49
N VAL A 60 7.85 -22.11 10.68
CA VAL A 60 6.79 -22.68 11.51
C VAL A 60 5.75 -21.62 11.87
N LEU A 61 6.19 -20.40 12.25
CA LEU A 61 5.28 -19.30 12.57
C LEU A 61 4.48 -18.83 11.33
N ALA A 62 5.12 -18.71 10.17
CA ALA A 62 4.43 -18.36 8.93
C ALA A 62 3.41 -19.43 8.51
N LEU A 63 3.76 -20.71 8.63
CA LEU A 63 2.84 -21.83 8.37
C LEU A 63 1.69 -21.85 9.37
N ALA A 64 1.96 -21.62 10.65
CA ALA A 64 0.92 -21.56 11.68
C ALA A 64 -0.07 -20.43 11.41
N TRP A 65 0.41 -19.24 10.99
CA TRP A 65 -0.46 -18.14 10.59
C TRP A 65 -1.29 -18.48 9.33
N LEU A 66 -0.69 -19.18 8.36
CA LEU A 66 -1.35 -19.65 7.14
C LEU A 66 -2.14 -20.96 7.31
N ALA A 67 -2.26 -21.52 8.52
CA ALA A 67 -2.85 -22.84 8.72
C ALA A 67 -4.31 -22.90 8.23
N ARG A 68 -5.08 -21.84 8.45
CA ARG A 68 -6.48 -21.74 7.98
C ARG A 68 -6.58 -21.73 6.45
N PRO A 69 -5.92 -20.81 5.70
CA PRO A 69 -5.99 -20.84 4.25
C PRO A 69 -5.40 -22.13 3.65
N ILE A 70 -4.38 -22.73 4.27
CA ILE A 70 -3.83 -24.02 3.82
C ILE A 70 -4.87 -25.14 3.95
N ALA A 71 -5.57 -25.21 5.10
CA ALA A 71 -6.60 -26.22 5.33
C ALA A 71 -7.81 -26.10 4.40
N ARG A 72 -8.06 -24.89 3.87
CA ARG A 72 -9.18 -24.59 2.97
C ARG A 72 -8.77 -24.43 1.51
N LEU A 73 -7.62 -24.98 1.11
CA LEU A 73 -7.11 -24.84 -0.25
C LEU A 73 -8.05 -25.46 -1.31
N GLY A 74 -8.85 -26.47 -0.93
CA GLY A 74 -9.78 -27.16 -1.81
C GLY A 74 -11.13 -26.46 -2.01
N ASP A 75 -11.55 -25.61 -1.06
CA ASP A 75 -12.88 -24.99 -1.03
C ASP A 75 -12.86 -23.45 -0.94
N ALA A 76 -11.69 -22.84 -0.75
CA ALA A 76 -11.55 -21.39 -0.63
C ALA A 76 -10.27 -20.86 -1.29
N VAL A 77 -10.28 -19.57 -1.65
CA VAL A 77 -9.12 -18.85 -2.18
C VAL A 77 -8.61 -17.89 -1.12
N PHE A 78 -7.30 -17.89 -0.88
CA PHE A 78 -6.67 -16.92 0.01
C PHE A 78 -6.54 -15.56 -0.70
N ALA A 79 -7.66 -14.84 -0.85
CA ALA A 79 -7.77 -13.48 -1.37
C ALA A 79 -9.18 -12.91 -1.06
N PRO A 80 -9.38 -11.58 -1.01
CA PRO A 80 -10.67 -10.94 -0.75
C PRO A 80 -11.59 -10.99 -2.00
N THR A 81 -11.86 -12.19 -2.51
CA THR A 81 -12.67 -12.40 -3.73
C THR A 81 -14.16 -12.08 -3.52
N ASP A 82 -14.61 -11.99 -2.27
CA ASP A 82 -15.94 -11.52 -1.89
C ASP A 82 -16.20 -10.06 -2.32
N VAL A 83 -15.15 -9.26 -2.55
CA VAL A 83 -15.29 -7.89 -3.08
C VAL A 83 -15.93 -7.88 -4.46
N VAL A 84 -15.78 -8.95 -5.23
CA VAL A 84 -16.39 -9.08 -6.56
C VAL A 84 -17.93 -9.09 -6.48
N GLN A 85 -18.52 -9.45 -5.32
CA GLN A 85 -19.97 -9.38 -5.10
C GLN A 85 -20.53 -7.95 -5.11
N SER A 86 -19.68 -6.94 -4.89
CA SER A 86 -20.05 -5.52 -5.03
C SER A 86 -20.13 -5.05 -6.48
N VAL A 87 -19.63 -5.86 -7.43
CA VAL A 87 -19.66 -5.56 -8.87
C VAL A 87 -20.85 -6.29 -9.49
N GLY A 88 -21.87 -5.55 -9.92
CA GLY A 88 -23.15 -6.12 -10.36
C GLY A 88 -23.04 -7.20 -11.45
N LEU A 89 -22.10 -7.08 -12.39
CA LEU A 89 -21.89 -8.06 -13.47
C LEU A 89 -21.22 -9.37 -12.99
N ALA A 90 -20.56 -9.35 -11.83
CA ALA A 90 -19.81 -10.48 -11.30
C ALA A 90 -20.39 -11.01 -9.98
N ARG A 91 -21.57 -10.49 -9.59
CA ARG A 91 -22.32 -10.94 -8.42
C ARG A 91 -22.86 -12.34 -8.68
N ILE A 92 -22.70 -13.21 -7.68
CA ILE A 92 -23.19 -14.59 -7.69
C ILE A 92 -24.29 -14.68 -6.65
N ASP A 93 -25.50 -15.04 -7.07
CA ASP A 93 -26.62 -15.19 -6.15
C ASP A 93 -26.31 -16.27 -5.09
N GLY A 94 -26.50 -15.90 -3.82
CA GLY A 94 -26.23 -16.78 -2.68
C GLY A 94 -24.76 -16.89 -2.25
N ALA A 95 -23.81 -16.20 -2.90
CA ALA A 95 -22.38 -16.26 -2.55
C ALA A 95 -21.97 -15.36 -1.36
N GLY A 96 -22.92 -14.68 -0.72
CA GLY A 96 -22.69 -13.78 0.40
C GLY A 96 -22.42 -12.34 -0.03
N GLU A 97 -22.12 -11.48 0.96
CA GLU A 97 -21.85 -10.06 0.76
C GLU A 97 -20.36 -9.76 0.96
N THR A 98 -19.90 -8.63 0.42
CA THR A 98 -18.54 -8.14 0.63
C THR A 98 -18.33 -7.80 2.11
N VAL A 99 -17.36 -8.46 2.74
CA VAL A 99 -17.02 -8.28 4.16
C VAL A 99 -16.02 -7.16 4.34
N ASN A 100 -15.00 -7.08 3.47
CA ASN A 100 -13.97 -6.05 3.54
C ASN A 100 -13.67 -5.40 2.19
N GLY A 101 -14.49 -4.41 1.82
CA GLY A 101 -14.31 -3.64 0.58
C GLY A 101 -12.98 -2.87 0.49
N THR A 102 -12.30 -2.63 1.61
CA THR A 102 -11.03 -1.86 1.61
C THR A 102 -9.85 -2.63 1.02
N GLN A 103 -9.95 -3.96 0.88
CA GLN A 103 -8.93 -4.79 0.23
C GLN A 103 -9.24 -5.10 -1.24
N GLY A 104 -10.10 -4.29 -1.88
CA GLY A 104 -10.63 -4.61 -3.20
C GLY A 104 -9.59 -4.72 -4.30
N ASP A 105 -8.52 -3.93 -4.26
CA ASP A 105 -7.45 -3.94 -5.26
C ASP A 105 -6.71 -5.28 -5.38
N VAL A 106 -6.64 -6.08 -4.31
CA VAL A 106 -6.14 -7.45 -4.43
C VAL A 106 -6.96 -8.25 -5.43
N ALA A 107 -8.29 -8.21 -5.30
CA ALA A 107 -9.19 -8.97 -6.15
C ALA A 107 -9.36 -8.36 -7.54
N VAL A 108 -9.49 -7.04 -7.64
CA VAL A 108 -9.85 -6.36 -8.91
C VAL A 108 -8.64 -5.91 -9.72
N GLN A 109 -7.45 -5.86 -9.14
CA GLN A 109 -6.24 -5.37 -9.82
C GLN A 109 -5.08 -6.36 -9.77
N PHE A 110 -4.58 -6.71 -8.58
CA PHE A 110 -3.36 -7.52 -8.45
C PHE A 110 -3.54 -8.96 -8.95
N LEU A 111 -4.66 -9.62 -8.63
CA LEU A 111 -4.94 -10.97 -9.12
C LEU A 111 -5.08 -11.05 -10.65
N PRO A 112 -5.86 -10.19 -11.33
CA PRO A 112 -5.90 -10.13 -12.79
C PRO A 112 -4.53 -9.89 -13.42
N TRP A 113 -3.72 -8.99 -12.85
CA TRP A 113 -2.36 -8.75 -13.31
C TRP A 113 -1.48 -10.00 -13.18
N LEU A 114 -1.48 -10.69 -12.04
CA LEU A 114 -0.72 -11.93 -11.85
C LEU A 114 -1.17 -13.02 -12.82
N ARG A 115 -2.47 -13.11 -13.13
CA ARG A 115 -3.00 -14.04 -14.12
C ARG A 115 -2.50 -13.71 -15.54
N PHE A 116 -2.59 -12.45 -15.94
CA PHE A 116 -2.08 -11.98 -17.24
C PHE A 116 -0.58 -12.28 -17.39
N GLN A 117 0.21 -11.95 -16.36
CA GLN A 117 1.66 -12.23 -16.35
C GLN A 117 1.97 -13.72 -16.50
N ARG A 118 1.24 -14.58 -15.77
CA ARG A 118 1.38 -16.03 -15.89
C ARG A 118 1.13 -16.49 -17.32
N ASP A 119 0.04 -16.03 -17.94
CA ASP A 119 -0.35 -16.46 -19.28
C ASP A 119 0.67 -15.99 -20.34
N GLU A 120 1.16 -14.75 -20.26
CA GLU A 120 2.23 -14.23 -21.14
C GLU A 120 3.56 -14.98 -20.96
N LEU A 121 4.03 -15.13 -19.73
CA LEU A 121 5.31 -15.78 -19.45
C LEU A 121 5.30 -17.26 -19.83
N ARG A 122 4.18 -17.97 -19.61
CA ARG A 122 4.02 -19.36 -20.06
C ARG A 122 3.97 -19.48 -21.59
N ALA A 123 3.56 -18.43 -22.28
CA ALA A 123 3.61 -18.36 -23.73
C ALA A 123 4.97 -17.85 -24.25
N GLY A 124 5.99 -17.70 -23.39
CA GLY A 124 7.33 -17.24 -23.76
C GLY A 124 7.43 -15.74 -24.07
N ARG A 125 6.43 -14.94 -23.67
CA ARG A 125 6.38 -13.51 -23.89
C ARG A 125 6.58 -12.73 -22.60
N VAL A 126 7.33 -11.64 -22.67
CA VAL A 126 7.43 -10.70 -21.56
C VAL A 126 6.16 -9.84 -21.56
N PRO A 127 5.45 -9.68 -20.43
CA PRO A 127 4.18 -8.93 -20.36
C PRO A 127 4.44 -7.42 -20.43
N LEU A 128 4.74 -6.91 -21.62
CA LEU A 128 5.06 -5.50 -21.86
C LEU A 128 3.81 -4.61 -21.88
N TRP A 129 2.75 -5.05 -22.56
CA TRP A 129 1.51 -4.31 -22.75
C TRP A 129 0.32 -5.14 -22.31
N ASN A 130 -0.50 -4.63 -21.39
CA ASN A 130 -1.73 -5.28 -20.97
C ASN A 130 -2.92 -4.66 -21.73
N PRO A 131 -3.55 -5.38 -22.67
CA PRO A 131 -4.69 -4.86 -23.43
C PRO A 131 -6.00 -4.84 -22.64
N TYR A 132 -6.06 -5.49 -21.47
CA TYR A 132 -7.25 -5.61 -20.64
C TYR A 132 -7.40 -4.49 -19.61
N ASP A 133 -6.39 -3.63 -19.47
CA ASP A 133 -6.39 -2.54 -18.49
C ASP A 133 -6.78 -1.23 -19.17
N GLY A 134 -8.03 -0.79 -18.98
CA GLY A 134 -8.60 0.37 -19.68
C GLY A 134 -8.62 0.19 -21.20
N ASN A 135 -7.98 1.10 -21.94
CA ASN A 135 -7.75 1.00 -23.39
C ASN A 135 -6.36 0.42 -23.71
N GLY A 136 -5.79 -0.31 -22.75
CA GLY A 136 -4.43 -0.82 -22.76
C GLY A 136 -3.47 0.04 -21.95
N ALA A 137 -2.53 -0.62 -21.27
CA ALA A 137 -1.53 0.03 -20.43
C ALA A 137 -0.16 -0.66 -20.50
N PRO A 138 0.97 0.08 -20.36
CA PRO A 138 2.30 -0.50 -20.34
C PRO A 138 2.54 -1.26 -19.02
N HIS A 139 2.30 -2.57 -19.04
CA HIS A 139 2.23 -3.43 -17.86
C HIS A 139 3.58 -3.61 -17.17
N LEU A 140 4.67 -3.79 -17.93
CA LEU A 140 6.01 -3.91 -17.35
C LEU A 140 6.47 -2.57 -16.75
N ALA A 141 6.10 -1.46 -17.37
CA ALA A 141 6.39 -0.12 -16.86
C ALA A 141 5.49 0.26 -15.66
N ASN A 142 4.45 -0.52 -15.36
CA ASN A 142 3.65 -0.31 -14.16
C ASN A 142 4.49 -0.63 -12.92
N GLY A 143 4.67 0.36 -12.05
CA GLY A 143 5.50 0.23 -10.84
C GLY A 143 4.98 -0.79 -9.82
N GLN A 144 3.77 -1.33 -9.99
CA GLN A 144 3.12 -2.27 -9.09
C GLN A 144 2.85 -3.67 -9.67
N SER A 145 3.06 -3.89 -10.97
CA SER A 145 2.80 -5.20 -11.59
C SER A 145 3.74 -6.30 -11.10
N ALA A 146 4.95 -5.94 -10.64
CA ALA A 146 5.90 -6.82 -9.96
C ALA A 146 6.29 -8.09 -10.76
N VAL A 147 6.39 -7.96 -12.10
CA VAL A 147 6.65 -9.06 -13.06
C VAL A 147 7.89 -9.89 -12.71
N PHE A 148 8.96 -9.25 -12.27
CA PHE A 148 10.23 -9.92 -11.96
C PHE A 148 10.49 -10.06 -10.46
N SER A 149 9.46 -9.89 -9.63
CA SER A 149 9.55 -10.10 -8.20
C SER A 149 9.81 -11.57 -7.89
N PRO A 150 10.76 -11.90 -6.99
CA PRO A 150 10.95 -13.28 -6.54
C PRO A 150 9.70 -13.86 -5.88
N PHE A 151 8.80 -13.01 -5.37
CA PHE A 151 7.53 -13.43 -4.76
C PHE A 151 6.41 -13.64 -5.77
N SER A 152 6.59 -13.24 -7.03
CA SER A 152 5.65 -13.53 -8.12
C SER A 152 5.93 -14.89 -8.77
N VAL A 153 7.15 -15.42 -8.64
CA VAL A 153 7.57 -16.72 -9.19
C VAL A 153 6.61 -17.88 -8.86
N PRO A 154 6.06 -18.02 -7.63
CA PRO A 154 5.07 -19.06 -7.33
C PRO A 154 3.86 -19.05 -8.28
N PHE A 155 3.42 -17.88 -8.75
CA PHE A 155 2.28 -17.76 -9.67
C PHE A 155 2.56 -18.27 -11.08
N TYR A 156 3.83 -18.33 -11.48
CA TYR A 156 4.22 -18.79 -12.81
C TYR A 156 4.28 -20.31 -12.86
N VAL A 157 4.63 -20.95 -11.73
CA VAL A 157 4.89 -22.40 -11.66
C VAL A 157 3.77 -23.20 -10.98
N LEU A 158 3.17 -22.71 -9.89
CA LEU A 158 2.14 -23.42 -9.11
C LEU A 158 0.73 -23.07 -9.58
N ASP A 159 -0.30 -23.78 -9.12
CA ASP A 159 -1.69 -23.37 -9.34
C ASP A 159 -2.06 -22.11 -8.54
N PRO A 160 -2.94 -21.22 -9.06
CA PRO A 160 -3.16 -19.89 -8.48
C PRO A 160 -3.54 -19.88 -6.99
N PRO A 161 -4.44 -20.75 -6.47
CA PRO A 161 -4.75 -20.77 -5.04
C PRO A 161 -3.53 -21.10 -4.18
N LEU A 162 -2.73 -22.08 -4.59
CA LEU A 162 -1.51 -22.45 -3.88
C LEU A 162 -0.42 -21.38 -4.01
N ALA A 163 -0.32 -20.74 -5.18
CA ALA A 163 0.63 -19.66 -5.43
C ALA A 163 0.42 -18.46 -4.50
N LEU A 164 -0.85 -18.10 -4.20
CA LEU A 164 -1.19 -17.03 -3.25
C LEU A 164 -0.64 -17.33 -1.85
N ILE A 165 -0.87 -18.56 -1.36
CA ILE A 165 -0.39 -19.00 -0.06
C ILE A 165 1.15 -19.09 -0.04
N ALA A 166 1.75 -19.67 -1.07
CA ALA A 166 3.20 -19.80 -1.18
C ALA A 166 3.89 -18.42 -1.21
N SER A 167 3.34 -17.47 -1.95
CA SER A 167 3.85 -16.10 -2.02
C SER A 167 3.74 -15.39 -0.67
N ALA A 168 2.59 -15.49 0.00
CA ALA A 168 2.40 -14.96 1.35
C ALA A 168 3.35 -15.59 2.37
N PHE A 169 3.53 -16.91 2.32
CA PHE A 169 4.48 -17.65 3.15
C PHE A 169 5.90 -17.10 2.98
N LEU A 170 6.37 -16.97 1.74
CA LEU A 170 7.72 -16.47 1.46
C LEU A 170 7.94 -15.07 2.01
N ARG A 171 6.95 -14.18 1.91
CA ARG A 171 7.02 -12.80 2.44
C ARG A 171 7.11 -12.78 3.96
N LEU A 172 6.23 -13.52 4.65
CA LEU A 172 6.24 -13.61 6.12
C LEU A 172 7.50 -14.28 6.66
N TRP A 173 7.88 -15.40 6.05
CA TRP A 173 9.08 -16.14 6.39
C TRP A 173 10.31 -15.24 6.25
N LEU A 174 10.46 -14.54 5.12
CA LEU A 174 11.60 -13.68 4.88
C LEU A 174 11.62 -12.49 5.83
N ALA A 175 10.47 -11.85 6.08
CA ALA A 175 10.37 -10.75 7.03
C ALA A 175 10.83 -11.17 8.44
N GLY A 176 10.35 -12.32 8.93
CA GLY A 176 10.74 -12.86 10.24
C GLY A 176 12.22 -13.27 10.30
N PHE A 177 12.68 -14.07 9.33
CA PHE A 177 14.06 -14.55 9.29
C PHE A 177 15.07 -13.40 9.13
N ALA A 178 14.85 -12.51 8.15
CA ALA A 178 15.74 -11.38 7.89
C ALA A 178 15.71 -10.38 9.04
N GLY A 179 14.55 -10.16 9.67
CA GLY A 179 14.42 -9.31 10.86
C GLY A 179 15.25 -9.85 12.02
N TYR A 180 15.17 -11.15 12.29
CA TYR A 180 16.01 -11.79 13.31
C TYR A 180 17.49 -11.63 12.97
N TRP A 181 17.88 -11.96 11.75
CA TRP A 181 19.27 -11.90 11.32
C TRP A 181 19.84 -10.49 11.40
N LEU A 182 19.11 -9.47 10.93
CA LEU A 182 19.50 -8.07 11.04
C LEU A 182 19.80 -7.68 12.49
N LEU A 183 18.89 -7.99 13.42
CA LEU A 183 19.06 -7.64 14.83
C LEU A 183 20.28 -8.34 15.45
N ARG A 184 20.56 -9.57 15.04
CA ARG A 184 21.77 -10.30 15.46
C ARG A 184 23.05 -9.70 14.88
N GLU A 185 23.05 -9.25 13.63
CA GLU A 185 24.18 -8.52 13.04
C GLU A 185 24.40 -7.14 13.69
N LEU A 186 23.33 -6.53 14.22
CA LEU A 186 23.38 -5.32 15.05
C LEU A 186 23.72 -5.59 16.52
N ARG A 187 24.08 -6.84 16.86
CA ARG A 187 24.47 -7.29 18.21
C ARG A 187 23.37 -7.19 19.27
N ALA A 188 22.09 -7.26 18.89
CA ALA A 188 21.01 -7.43 19.86
C ALA A 188 21.02 -8.87 20.43
N SER A 189 20.53 -9.07 21.66
CA SER A 189 20.43 -10.42 22.25
C SER A 189 19.50 -11.34 21.44
N ARG A 190 19.58 -12.66 21.64
CA ARG A 190 18.71 -13.63 20.95
C ARG A 190 17.23 -13.37 21.22
N ALA A 191 16.87 -13.08 22.47
CA ALA A 191 15.49 -12.79 22.87
C ALA A 191 14.99 -11.48 22.25
N ALA A 192 15.80 -10.42 22.29
CA ALA A 192 15.46 -9.15 21.65
C ALA A 192 15.31 -9.29 20.14
N SER A 193 16.18 -10.10 19.51
CA SER A 193 16.12 -10.35 18.07
C SER A 193 14.89 -11.16 17.68
N ALA A 194 14.51 -12.18 18.48
CA ALA A 194 13.29 -12.95 18.26
C ALA A 194 12.03 -12.09 18.42
N CYS A 195 11.98 -11.27 19.47
CA CYS A 195 10.87 -10.35 19.71
C CYS A 195 10.74 -9.31 18.58
N GLY A 196 11.85 -8.66 18.21
CA GLY A 196 11.85 -7.66 17.14
C GLY A 196 11.51 -8.26 15.77
N ALA A 197 11.98 -9.47 15.48
CA ALA A 197 11.61 -10.20 14.27
C ALA A 197 10.11 -10.52 14.22
N LEU A 198 9.53 -10.95 15.35
CA LEU A 198 8.10 -11.23 15.45
C LEU A 198 7.28 -9.96 15.25
N VAL A 199 7.65 -8.85 15.90
CA VAL A 199 6.98 -7.55 15.74
C VAL A 199 7.08 -7.08 14.29
N LEU A 200 8.24 -7.21 13.65
CA LEU A 200 8.42 -6.82 12.26
C LEU A 200 7.55 -7.65 11.32
N ALA A 201 7.54 -8.98 11.49
CA ALA A 201 6.76 -9.89 10.65
C ALA A 201 5.25 -9.74 10.87
N ALA A 202 4.80 -9.45 12.10
CA ALA A 202 3.39 -9.34 12.47
C ALA A 202 2.86 -7.90 12.54
N CYS A 203 3.64 -6.90 12.12
CA CYS A 203 3.19 -5.50 12.16
C CYS A 203 2.03 -5.26 11.19
N GLY A 204 1.22 -4.23 11.46
CA GLY A 204 0.04 -3.90 10.65
C GLY A 204 0.36 -3.71 9.16
N HIS A 205 1.49 -3.08 8.83
CA HIS A 205 1.94 -2.94 7.44
C HIS A 205 2.12 -4.30 6.76
N GLN A 206 2.80 -5.26 7.40
CA GLN A 206 3.01 -6.58 6.83
C GLN A 206 1.73 -7.42 6.77
N MET A 207 0.90 -7.39 7.82
CA MET A 207 -0.33 -8.20 7.87
C MET A 207 -1.40 -7.71 6.90
N ILE A 208 -1.65 -6.39 6.86
CA ILE A 208 -2.71 -5.80 6.02
C ILE A 208 -2.29 -5.83 4.56
N LEU A 209 -1.02 -5.58 4.26
CA LEU A 209 -0.52 -5.48 2.87
C LEU A 209 0.17 -6.76 2.39
N LEU A 210 -0.09 -7.89 3.02
CA LEU A 210 0.59 -9.16 2.72
C LEU A 210 0.40 -9.62 1.28
N GLN A 211 -0.76 -9.32 0.70
CA GLN A 211 -1.11 -9.69 -0.68
C GLN A 211 -0.70 -8.62 -1.69
N TYR A 212 -0.14 -7.52 -1.22
CA TYR A 212 0.27 -6.39 -2.02
C TYR A 212 1.78 -6.41 -2.24
N PRO A 213 2.29 -5.77 -3.29
CA PRO A 213 3.72 -5.60 -3.53
C PRO A 213 4.50 -4.95 -2.37
N HIS A 214 3.85 -4.12 -1.54
CA HIS A 214 4.45 -3.43 -0.39
C HIS A 214 5.22 -4.37 0.55
N SER A 215 4.57 -5.46 0.96
CA SER A 215 5.13 -6.45 1.89
C SER A 215 6.38 -7.15 1.33
N ALA A 216 6.38 -7.41 0.02
CA ALA A 216 7.51 -7.99 -0.69
C ALA A 216 8.73 -7.08 -0.70
N VAL A 217 8.55 -5.79 -1.03
CA VAL A 217 9.63 -4.79 -0.99
C VAL A 217 10.21 -4.69 0.42
N ALA A 218 9.34 -4.59 1.44
CA ALA A 218 9.75 -4.49 2.84
C ALA A 218 10.57 -5.72 3.30
N ALA A 219 10.15 -6.93 2.95
CA ALA A 219 10.87 -8.16 3.32
C ALA A 219 12.28 -8.21 2.68
N CYS A 220 12.40 -7.88 1.39
CA CYS A 220 13.70 -7.80 0.71
C CYS A 220 14.58 -6.67 1.27
N ALA A 221 13.99 -5.54 1.64
CA ALA A 221 14.72 -4.42 2.25
C ALA A 221 15.37 -4.84 3.57
N VAL A 222 14.65 -5.53 4.45
CA VAL A 222 15.19 -6.01 5.73
C VAL A 222 16.32 -7.01 5.50
N LEU A 223 16.21 -7.89 4.50
CA LEU A 223 17.28 -8.78 4.08
C LEU A 223 18.53 -8.01 3.62
N ALA A 224 18.34 -6.96 2.81
CA ALA A 224 19.44 -6.10 2.35
C ALA A 224 20.16 -5.42 3.52
N LEU A 225 19.42 -4.95 4.53
CA LEU A 225 19.98 -4.38 5.75
C LEU A 225 20.78 -5.41 6.55
N ALA A 226 20.29 -6.65 6.69
CA ALA A 226 21.01 -7.72 7.39
C ALA A 226 22.37 -8.00 6.73
N PHE A 227 22.38 -8.15 5.40
CA PHE A 227 23.61 -8.31 4.64
C PHE A 227 24.52 -7.08 4.73
N ALA A 228 23.97 -5.86 4.71
CA ALA A 228 24.76 -4.62 4.84
C ALA A 228 25.46 -4.52 6.21
N ALA A 229 24.76 -4.89 7.29
CA ALA A 229 25.36 -5.01 8.62
C ALA A 229 26.46 -6.08 8.63
N ARG A 230 26.24 -7.23 7.97
CA ARG A 230 27.24 -8.28 7.82
C ARG A 230 28.48 -7.84 7.03
N VAL A 231 28.33 -6.99 6.00
CA VAL A 231 29.47 -6.38 5.29
C VAL A 231 30.35 -5.62 6.28
N ALA A 232 29.76 -4.78 7.13
CA ALA A 232 30.51 -4.00 8.11
C ALA A 232 31.22 -4.90 9.13
N ASN A 233 30.53 -5.91 9.65
CA ASN A 233 31.11 -6.88 10.59
C ASN A 233 32.27 -7.67 9.97
N ALA A 234 32.14 -8.14 8.73
CA ALA A 234 33.20 -8.86 8.02
C ALA A 234 34.44 -7.97 7.79
N VAL A 235 34.24 -6.71 7.38
CA VAL A 235 35.36 -5.75 7.19
C VAL A 235 36.09 -5.47 8.49
N GLU A 236 35.34 -5.28 9.58
CA GLU A 236 35.90 -5.02 10.92
C GLU A 236 36.77 -6.18 11.41
N ARG A 237 36.39 -7.43 11.09
CA ARG A 237 37.11 -8.64 11.48
C ARG A 237 38.22 -9.06 10.50
N GLY A 238 38.42 -8.31 9.41
CA GLY A 238 39.37 -8.68 8.36
C GLY A 238 38.94 -9.89 7.51
N GLU A 239 37.67 -10.27 7.58
CA GLU A 239 37.09 -11.37 6.81
C GLU A 239 36.67 -10.93 5.40
N SER A 240 36.46 -11.91 4.50
CA SER A 240 35.93 -11.64 3.17
C SER A 240 34.48 -11.17 3.23
N ALA A 241 34.22 -9.95 2.75
CA ALA A 241 32.85 -9.41 2.65
C ALA A 241 32.15 -9.74 1.33
N ARG A 242 32.76 -10.54 0.43
CA ARG A 242 32.24 -10.77 -0.93
C ARG A 242 30.82 -11.37 -0.93
N PHE A 243 30.60 -12.40 -0.12
CA PHE A 243 29.28 -13.01 0.04
C PHE A 243 28.24 -12.02 0.55
N ALA A 244 28.61 -11.22 1.56
CA ALA A 244 27.71 -10.21 2.11
C ALA A 244 27.40 -9.09 1.10
N CYS A 245 28.39 -8.65 0.33
CA CYS A 245 28.18 -7.67 -0.75
C CYS A 245 27.24 -8.21 -1.85
N ALA A 246 27.44 -9.46 -2.28
CA ALA A 246 26.54 -10.11 -3.24
C ALA A 246 25.12 -10.21 -2.68
N GLY A 247 24.98 -10.63 -1.42
CA GLY A 247 23.68 -10.68 -0.73
C GLY A 247 23.00 -9.32 -0.62
N THR A 248 23.72 -8.26 -0.23
CA THR A 248 23.18 -6.89 -0.21
C THR A 248 22.70 -6.46 -1.60
N THR A 249 23.52 -6.71 -2.63
CA THR A 249 23.21 -6.31 -4.01
C THR A 249 21.95 -7.02 -4.52
N LEU A 250 21.88 -8.35 -4.35
CA LEU A 250 20.75 -9.15 -4.79
C LEU A 250 19.46 -8.82 -4.02
N ALA A 251 19.56 -8.58 -2.70
CA ALA A 251 18.40 -8.20 -1.90
C ALA A 251 17.87 -6.80 -2.25
N LEU A 252 18.74 -5.83 -2.54
CA LEU A 252 18.34 -4.51 -3.04
C LEU A 252 17.71 -4.60 -4.43
N ALA A 253 18.29 -5.38 -5.34
CA ALA A 253 17.73 -5.62 -6.67
C ALA A 253 16.35 -6.30 -6.55
N ALA A 254 16.21 -7.32 -5.70
CA ALA A 254 14.94 -7.98 -5.44
C ALA A 254 13.89 -7.03 -4.85
N ALA A 255 14.26 -6.15 -3.91
CA ALA A 255 13.37 -5.11 -3.41
C ALA A 255 12.92 -4.17 -4.53
N ALA A 256 13.83 -3.83 -5.45
CA ALA A 256 13.54 -3.01 -6.61
C ALA A 256 12.63 -3.72 -7.63
N LEU A 257 12.70 -5.04 -7.76
CA LEU A 257 11.81 -5.78 -8.68
C LEU A 257 10.46 -6.12 -8.06
N ALA A 258 10.30 -5.95 -6.74
CA ALA A 258 9.12 -6.36 -5.97
C ALA A 258 7.87 -5.49 -6.18
N GLY A 259 7.97 -4.35 -6.88
CA GLY A 259 6.81 -3.64 -7.42
C GLY A 259 6.14 -2.63 -6.49
N HIS A 260 6.89 -1.81 -5.75
CA HIS A 260 6.27 -0.65 -5.09
C HIS A 260 7.28 0.50 -4.89
N PRO A 261 7.25 1.55 -5.74
CA PRO A 261 8.23 2.64 -5.73
C PRO A 261 8.35 3.39 -4.41
N GLU A 262 7.24 3.64 -3.73
CA GLU A 262 7.21 4.43 -2.50
C GLU A 262 7.85 3.68 -1.33
N VAL A 263 7.51 2.40 -1.14
CA VAL A 263 8.18 1.55 -0.13
C VAL A 263 9.64 1.31 -0.50
N LEU A 264 9.98 1.23 -1.80
CA LEU A 264 11.38 1.14 -2.22
C LEU A 264 12.15 2.41 -1.85
N PHE A 265 11.57 3.59 -1.99
CA PHE A 265 12.17 4.85 -1.55
C PHE A 265 12.43 4.84 -0.04
N PHE A 266 11.46 4.40 0.77
CA PHE A 266 11.65 4.28 2.22
C PHE A 266 12.72 3.23 2.57
N ALA A 267 12.73 2.09 1.88
CA ALA A 267 13.74 1.04 2.03
C ALA A 267 15.16 1.55 1.70
N GLY A 268 15.31 2.28 0.58
CA GLY A 268 16.56 2.90 0.18
C GLY A 268 17.03 3.96 1.19
N SER A 269 16.11 4.76 1.72
CA SER A 269 16.40 5.75 2.76
C SER A 269 16.89 5.08 4.06
N LEU A 270 16.25 3.98 4.48
CA LEU A 270 16.67 3.21 5.64
C LEU A 270 18.03 2.52 5.43
N TYR A 271 18.29 2.03 4.21
CA TYR A 271 19.59 1.49 3.82
C TYR A 271 20.70 2.54 3.93
N VAL A 272 20.47 3.76 3.41
CA VAL A 272 21.41 4.87 3.53
C VAL A 272 21.62 5.24 4.99
N LEU A 273 20.56 5.33 5.79
CA LEU A 273 20.66 5.65 7.22
C LEU A 273 21.50 4.61 7.97
N LEU A 274 21.26 3.32 7.72
CA LEU A 274 22.06 2.24 8.31
C LEU A 274 23.52 2.33 7.84
N ALA A 275 23.77 2.53 6.54
CA ALA A 275 25.12 2.65 6.01
C ALA A 275 25.88 3.81 6.66
N VAL A 276 25.25 4.98 6.81
CA VAL A 276 25.83 6.13 7.52
C VAL A 276 26.11 5.79 8.98
N ALA A 277 25.16 5.18 9.69
CA ALA A 277 25.36 4.78 11.09
C ALA A 277 26.54 3.80 11.26
N LEU A 278 26.66 2.80 10.37
CA LEU A 278 27.77 1.85 10.38
C LEU A 278 29.11 2.52 10.07
N VAL A 279 29.15 3.43 9.11
CA VAL A 279 30.37 4.19 8.76
C VAL A 279 30.77 5.12 9.91
N VAL A 280 29.84 5.82 10.54
CA VAL A 280 30.12 6.69 11.70
C VAL A 280 30.64 5.86 12.87
N ARG A 281 30.03 4.70 13.15
CA ARG A 281 30.51 3.76 14.18
C ARG A 281 31.95 3.35 13.92
N LEU A 282 32.25 2.91 12.69
CA LEU A 282 33.59 2.45 12.32
C LEU A 282 34.61 3.60 12.23
N ARG A 283 34.22 4.82 11.89
CA ARG A 283 35.14 5.97 11.91
C ARG A 283 35.70 6.25 13.29
N ARG A 284 34.94 5.97 14.34
CA ARG A 284 35.36 6.16 15.74
C ARG A 284 36.33 5.08 16.24
N THR A 285 36.32 3.89 15.64
CA THR A 285 37.14 2.75 16.10
C THR A 285 38.23 2.37 15.11
N THR A 286 37.90 2.28 13.82
CA THR A 286 38.75 1.81 12.72
C THR A 286 38.50 2.63 11.43
N PRO A 287 39.08 3.84 11.29
CA PRO A 287 38.80 4.75 10.17
C PRO A 287 39.03 4.14 8.77
N SER A 288 40.06 3.29 8.61
CA SER A 288 40.36 2.61 7.36
C SER A 288 39.25 1.62 6.94
N SER A 289 38.64 0.93 7.91
CA SER A 289 37.49 0.04 7.67
C SER A 289 36.24 0.84 7.31
N ALA A 290 36.04 2.02 7.89
CA ALA A 290 34.88 2.85 7.58
C ALA A 290 34.83 3.27 6.10
N ARG A 291 35.95 3.70 5.52
CA ARG A 291 36.03 4.03 4.09
C ARG A 291 35.72 2.81 3.21
N ARG A 292 36.28 1.64 3.54
CA ARG A 292 36.03 0.39 2.80
C ARG A 292 34.56 -0.02 2.85
N VAL A 293 33.91 0.07 4.01
CA VAL A 293 32.47 -0.22 4.17
C VAL A 293 31.64 0.75 3.35
N ALA A 294 31.91 2.06 3.43
CA ALA A 294 31.19 3.06 2.64
C ALA A 294 31.25 2.77 1.14
N LEU A 295 32.45 2.51 0.61
CA LEU A 295 32.64 2.20 -0.81
C LEU A 295 31.95 0.90 -1.22
N ARG A 296 32.01 -0.15 -0.39
CA ARG A 296 31.34 -1.43 -0.67
C ARG A 296 29.82 -1.30 -0.68
N LEU A 297 29.24 -0.64 0.32
CA LEU A 297 27.79 -0.44 0.40
C LEU A 297 27.28 0.46 -0.73
N LEU A 298 28.03 1.49 -1.11
CA LEU A 298 27.71 2.32 -2.28
C LEU A 298 27.77 1.48 -3.56
N ALA A 299 28.82 0.68 -3.75
CA ALA A 299 28.95 -0.20 -4.91
C ALA A 299 27.79 -1.20 -4.99
N CYS A 300 27.39 -1.83 -3.88
CA CYS A 300 26.23 -2.72 -3.85
C CYS A 300 24.95 -2.02 -4.32
N ALA A 301 24.70 -0.79 -3.88
CA ALA A 301 23.52 -0.03 -4.28
C ALA A 301 23.54 0.35 -5.77
N LEU A 302 24.70 0.78 -6.28
CA LEU A 302 24.87 1.12 -7.70
C LEU A 302 24.70 -0.11 -8.61
N VAL A 303 25.30 -1.24 -8.23
CA VAL A 303 25.14 -2.49 -8.98
C VAL A 303 23.69 -2.97 -8.92
N ALA A 304 23.03 -2.89 -7.76
CA ALA A 304 21.62 -3.26 -7.64
C ALA A 304 20.72 -2.39 -8.53
N ALA A 305 20.96 -1.08 -8.58
CA ALA A 305 20.24 -0.16 -9.47
C ALA A 305 20.48 -0.50 -10.95
N GLY A 306 21.71 -0.86 -11.34
CA GLY A 306 22.01 -1.33 -12.69
C GLY A 306 21.31 -2.65 -13.03
N LEU A 307 21.28 -3.60 -12.09
CA LEU A 307 20.63 -4.90 -12.27
C LEU A 307 19.11 -4.81 -12.40
N SER A 308 18.46 -3.83 -11.77
CA SER A 308 17.02 -3.62 -11.86
C SER A 308 16.60 -2.57 -12.89
N ALA A 309 17.55 -1.91 -13.57
CA ALA A 309 17.30 -0.80 -14.48
C ALA A 309 16.33 -1.15 -15.62
N PHE A 310 16.33 -2.40 -16.09
CA PHE A 310 15.43 -2.86 -17.15
C PHE A 310 13.94 -2.77 -16.78
N GLN A 311 13.60 -2.77 -15.49
CA GLN A 311 12.24 -2.56 -14.99
C GLN A 311 11.99 -1.10 -14.62
N TRP A 312 12.99 -0.42 -14.04
CA TRP A 312 12.83 0.95 -13.55
C TRP A 312 12.89 2.01 -14.64
N MET A 313 13.70 1.81 -15.69
CA MET A 313 13.79 2.79 -16.79
C MET A 313 12.45 2.95 -17.52
N PRO A 314 11.75 1.85 -17.93
CA PRO A 314 10.41 1.98 -18.49
C PRO A 314 9.41 2.62 -17.54
N PHE A 315 9.48 2.31 -16.23
CA PHE A 315 8.61 2.94 -15.23
C PHE A 315 8.84 4.46 -15.14
N LEU A 316 10.10 4.91 -15.12
CA LEU A 316 10.44 6.34 -15.06
C LEU A 316 9.99 7.09 -16.32
N GLU A 317 10.15 6.47 -17.49
CA GLU A 317 9.61 6.98 -18.75
C GLU A 317 8.07 7.08 -18.67
N TYR A 318 7.41 6.01 -18.25
CA TYR A 318 5.96 5.99 -18.13
C TYR A 318 5.42 7.03 -17.12
N LEU A 319 6.11 7.21 -16.00
CA LEU A 319 5.79 8.22 -14.99
C LEU A 319 5.91 9.64 -15.57
N ALA A 320 6.96 9.92 -16.35
CA ALA A 320 7.16 11.22 -17.00
C ALA A 320 6.06 11.56 -18.01
N HIS A 321 5.43 10.54 -18.62
CA HIS A 321 4.31 10.69 -19.54
C HIS A 321 2.92 10.56 -18.89
N SER A 322 2.84 10.39 -17.57
CA SER A 322 1.57 10.16 -16.87
C SER A 322 0.80 11.46 -16.64
N SER A 323 -0.38 11.59 -17.26
CA SER A 323 -1.32 12.68 -16.98
C SER A 323 -1.79 12.67 -15.53
N THR A 324 -2.07 11.48 -14.98
CA THR A 324 -2.50 11.29 -13.58
C THR A 324 -1.43 11.78 -12.60
N ALA A 325 -0.15 11.56 -12.89
CA ALA A 325 0.93 12.09 -12.05
C ALA A 325 0.91 13.63 -12.02
N GLY A 326 0.70 14.27 -13.17
CA GLY A 326 0.55 15.73 -13.26
C GLY A 326 -0.65 16.27 -12.48
N GLU A 327 -1.82 15.65 -12.63
CA GLU A 327 -3.04 16.01 -11.90
C GLU A 327 -2.87 15.85 -10.38
N ARG A 328 -2.29 14.73 -9.93
CA ARG A 328 -2.04 14.48 -8.52
C ARG A 328 -0.99 15.44 -7.94
N ALA A 329 0.07 15.74 -8.68
CA ALA A 329 1.06 16.72 -8.24
C ALA A 329 0.42 18.09 -7.98
N ALA A 330 -0.53 18.51 -8.82
CA ALA A 330 -1.31 19.73 -8.60
C ALA A 330 -2.25 19.61 -7.39
N ALA A 331 -2.93 18.46 -7.21
CA ALA A 331 -3.88 18.25 -6.11
C ALA A 331 -3.20 18.14 -4.73
N PHE A 332 -1.98 17.59 -4.67
CA PHE A 332 -1.19 17.42 -3.45
C PHE A 332 -0.13 18.52 -3.25
N ALA A 333 -0.19 19.61 -4.03
CA ALA A 333 0.65 20.80 -3.86
C ALA A 333 0.29 21.55 -2.57
N GLY A 334 0.69 21.00 -1.42
CA GLY A 334 0.60 21.65 -0.12
C GLY A 334 1.88 22.42 0.22
N PRO A 335 1.82 23.42 1.11
CA PRO A 335 3.03 24.05 1.63
C PRO A 335 3.94 22.98 2.26
N PRO A 336 5.27 23.00 2.01
CA PRO A 336 6.20 22.01 2.56
C PRO A 336 6.10 21.85 4.08
N ARG A 337 5.83 22.95 4.80
CA ARG A 337 5.60 22.97 6.25
C ARG A 337 4.39 22.12 6.70
N VAL A 338 3.34 22.07 5.89
CA VAL A 338 2.12 21.28 6.19
C VAL A 338 2.36 19.80 5.90
N LEU A 339 3.08 19.49 4.82
CA LEU A 339 3.52 18.13 4.51
C LEU A 339 4.47 17.58 5.59
N LEU A 340 5.40 18.40 6.09
CA LEU A 340 6.28 18.05 7.21
C LEU A 340 5.51 17.83 8.52
N ALA A 341 4.54 18.70 8.82
CA ALA A 341 3.70 18.54 10.01
C ALA A 341 2.88 17.24 9.96
N ARG A 342 2.43 16.81 8.76
CA ARG A 342 1.76 15.51 8.56
C ARG A 342 2.61 14.28 8.89
N LEU A 343 3.94 14.37 8.87
CA LEU A 343 4.80 13.25 9.29
C LEU A 343 4.67 12.96 10.79
N PHE A 344 4.40 13.99 11.60
CA PHE A 344 4.25 13.87 13.05
C PHE A 344 2.78 13.81 13.48
N PHE A 345 1.90 14.45 12.72
CA PHE A 345 0.46 14.53 12.96
C PHE A 345 -0.29 14.11 11.69
N PRO A 346 -0.40 12.79 11.43
CA PRO A 346 -1.01 12.29 10.19
C PRO A 346 -2.45 12.77 9.99
N GLU A 347 -3.18 12.99 11.08
CA GLU A 347 -4.55 13.48 11.11
C GLU A 347 -4.69 15.02 11.11
N LEU A 348 -3.59 15.77 10.98
CA LEU A 348 -3.58 17.24 11.13
C LEU A 348 -4.55 17.97 10.19
N LEU A 349 -4.82 17.39 9.01
CA LEU A 349 -5.75 17.93 8.03
C LEU A 349 -7.03 17.06 7.90
N GLY A 350 -7.29 16.21 8.89
CA GLY A 350 -8.31 15.17 8.87
C GLY A 350 -7.83 13.89 8.16
N GLY A 351 -8.25 12.75 8.66
CA GLY A 351 -8.17 11.45 8.00
C GLY A 351 -9.43 11.17 7.18
N PRO A 352 -9.47 10.03 6.45
CA PRO A 352 -10.71 9.59 5.84
C PRO A 352 -11.80 9.57 6.92
N PRO A 353 -12.95 10.24 6.72
CA PRO A 353 -14.01 10.23 7.72
C PRO A 353 -14.35 8.76 8.02
N PRO A 354 -14.43 8.36 9.31
CA PRO A 354 -14.93 7.04 9.66
C PRO A 354 -16.36 6.97 9.15
N ASN A 355 -16.51 6.40 7.96
CA ASN A 355 -17.71 6.42 7.13
C ASN A 355 -18.01 7.81 6.55
N VAL A 356 -18.00 7.93 5.22
CA VAL A 356 -18.81 8.95 4.56
C VAL A 356 -20.25 8.58 4.86
N LEU A 357 -20.82 9.15 5.92
CA LEU A 357 -22.26 9.20 6.11
C LEU A 357 -22.78 10.00 4.92
N LEU A 358 -23.16 9.30 3.85
CA LEU A 358 -24.06 9.88 2.86
C LEU A 358 -25.24 10.43 3.69
N PRO A 359 -25.58 11.73 3.59
CA PRO A 359 -26.84 12.19 4.16
C PRO A 359 -27.89 11.23 3.64
N HIS A 360 -28.73 10.67 4.52
CA HIS A 360 -29.81 9.77 4.11
C HIS A 360 -30.50 10.42 2.91
N ALA A 361 -30.24 9.88 1.71
CA ALA A 361 -31.06 10.17 0.56
C ALA A 361 -32.36 9.45 0.88
N GLY A 362 -33.22 10.10 1.66
CA GLY A 362 -34.58 9.69 1.99
C GLY A 362 -35.48 9.72 0.75
N SER A 363 -34.98 9.19 -0.36
CA SER A 363 -35.66 9.16 -1.65
C SER A 363 -35.21 8.00 -2.55
N LEU A 364 -34.16 7.23 -2.20
CA LEU A 364 -33.78 6.02 -2.95
C LEU A 364 -34.43 4.73 -2.39
N LEU A 365 -34.99 4.78 -1.18
CA LEU A 365 -35.75 3.67 -0.58
C LEU A 365 -37.27 3.89 -0.60
N ASP A 366 -37.75 5.03 -1.06
CA ASP A 366 -39.17 5.21 -1.42
C ASP A 366 -39.43 4.60 -2.80
N VAL A 367 -39.29 3.28 -2.88
CA VAL A 367 -40.10 2.51 -3.82
C VAL A 367 -41.52 2.59 -3.29
N ALA A 368 -42.24 3.63 -3.72
CA ALA A 368 -43.67 3.72 -3.50
C ALA A 368 -44.30 2.38 -3.90
N PRO A 369 -45.14 1.76 -3.05
CA PRO A 369 -45.80 0.51 -3.43
C PRO A 369 -46.59 0.82 -4.69
N THR A 370 -46.26 0.14 -5.79
CA THR A 370 -47.03 0.17 -7.03
C THR A 370 -48.50 0.00 -6.67
N ARG A 371 -49.27 1.09 -6.71
CA ARG A 371 -50.73 1.01 -6.66
C ARG A 371 -51.13 0.04 -7.76
N ARG A 372 -51.81 -1.04 -7.39
CA ARG A 372 -52.42 -2.00 -8.31
C ARG A 372 -52.98 -1.24 -9.50
N ALA A 373 -52.44 -1.52 -10.69
CA ALA A 373 -52.98 -1.00 -11.93
C ALA A 373 -54.45 -1.42 -12.00
N ARG A 374 -55.36 -0.44 -11.94
CA ARG A 374 -56.75 -0.66 -12.35
C ARG A 374 -56.71 -0.94 -13.86
N PRO A 375 -57.45 -1.94 -14.36
CA PRO A 375 -57.53 -2.19 -15.79
C PRO A 375 -58.16 -0.97 -16.47
N VAL A 376 -57.43 -0.37 -17.40
CA VAL A 376 -57.94 0.72 -18.24
C VAL A 376 -58.84 0.08 -19.31
N GLN A 377 -60.15 0.35 -19.24
CA GLN A 377 -61.06 0.05 -20.34
C GLN A 377 -60.76 0.97 -21.54
N PRO A 378 -60.87 0.47 -22.77
CA PRO A 378 -60.59 1.27 -23.96
C PRO A 378 -61.70 2.28 -24.19
N ARG A 379 -61.37 3.57 -24.14
CA ARG A 379 -62.25 4.64 -24.65
C ARG A 379 -61.93 4.90 -26.11
N THR A 380 -62.90 4.56 -26.95
CA THR A 380 -63.04 5.02 -28.34
C THR A 380 -62.98 6.54 -28.41
N SER A 381 -62.08 7.08 -29.23
CA SER A 381 -62.17 8.46 -29.70
C SER A 381 -61.63 8.55 -31.12
N THR A 382 -62.52 9.01 -32.00
CA THR A 382 -62.40 9.24 -33.43
C THR A 382 -61.28 10.21 -33.80
N ALA A 383 -60.46 9.83 -34.80
CA ALA A 383 -59.49 10.72 -35.44
C ALA A 383 -60.13 11.45 -36.64
N PRO A 384 -59.79 12.73 -36.90
CA PRO A 384 -59.86 13.29 -38.22
C PRO A 384 -58.51 13.16 -38.94
N SER A 385 -58.63 12.82 -40.21
CA SER A 385 -57.59 12.56 -41.21
C SER A 385 -56.66 13.74 -41.52
N SER A 386 -55.38 13.47 -41.71
CA SER A 386 -54.60 14.08 -42.79
C SER A 386 -53.48 13.14 -43.27
N ARG A 387 -53.38 13.03 -44.60
CA ARG A 387 -52.51 12.15 -45.36
C ARG A 387 -51.09 12.72 -45.39
N LEU A 388 -50.07 11.85 -45.46
CA LEU A 388 -49.08 11.84 -46.56
C LEU A 388 -48.09 10.66 -46.43
N ALA A 389 -48.19 9.76 -47.43
CA ALA A 389 -47.18 8.92 -48.07
C ALA A 389 -46.24 8.02 -47.23
N GLU A 390 -46.65 6.75 -47.07
CA GLU A 390 -45.74 5.60 -46.97
C GLU A 390 -45.13 5.30 -48.36
N THR A 391 -43.81 5.11 -48.43
CA THR A 391 -43.19 4.29 -49.47
C THR A 391 -42.69 3.02 -48.79
N ARG A 392 -43.43 1.93 -48.93
CA ARG A 392 -43.05 0.59 -48.49
C ARG A 392 -42.15 -0.06 -49.54
N ALA A 393 -41.05 -0.65 -49.08
CA ALA A 393 -40.48 -1.84 -49.72
C ALA A 393 -40.21 -2.89 -48.64
N THR A 394 -41.07 -3.89 -48.65
CA THR A 394 -41.03 -5.18 -47.97
C THR A 394 -39.85 -6.04 -48.40
N CYS A 395 -39.30 -6.84 -47.49
CA CYS A 395 -39.25 -8.30 -47.61
C CYS A 395 -38.81 -8.96 -46.30
N ALA A 396 -39.57 -9.99 -45.90
CA ALA A 396 -39.22 -10.96 -44.87
C ALA A 396 -38.97 -12.33 -45.58
N PRO A 397 -38.68 -13.42 -44.84
CA PRO A 397 -37.45 -14.21 -44.96
C PRO A 397 -37.62 -15.50 -45.78
N SER A 398 -36.50 -16.18 -46.11
CA SER A 398 -36.55 -17.57 -46.59
C SER A 398 -35.48 -18.43 -45.93
N SER A 399 -35.86 -19.67 -45.69
CA SER A 399 -35.18 -20.74 -44.97
C SER A 399 -34.43 -21.70 -45.89
N ALA A 400 -33.45 -22.39 -45.29
CA ALA A 400 -32.92 -23.73 -45.62
C ALA A 400 -31.90 -23.86 -46.77
N SER A 401 -30.65 -24.18 -46.40
CA SER A 401 -29.95 -25.45 -46.71
C SER A 401 -28.44 -25.34 -46.42
N SER A 402 -27.89 -26.38 -45.78
CA SER A 402 -26.45 -26.75 -45.79
C SER A 402 -26.30 -27.96 -46.75
N PRO A 403 -25.12 -28.45 -47.19
CA PRO A 403 -23.77 -28.30 -46.62
C PRO A 403 -22.60 -28.15 -47.66
N GLU A 404 -21.36 -28.28 -47.17
CA GLU A 404 -20.09 -28.63 -47.88
C GLU A 404 -18.96 -27.57 -47.97
N THR A 405 -17.91 -27.86 -47.20
CA THR A 405 -16.45 -27.80 -47.50
C THR A 405 -15.86 -26.59 -48.22
N LEU A 406 -14.92 -25.89 -47.56
CA LEU A 406 -13.52 -25.69 -48.00
C LEU A 406 -12.71 -24.85 -47.00
N SER A 407 -11.40 -25.11 -46.96
CA SER A 407 -10.41 -24.66 -45.97
C SER A 407 -9.68 -23.35 -46.41
N PRO A 408 -8.63 -22.88 -45.69
CA PRO A 408 -8.29 -21.46 -45.52
C PRO A 408 -7.33 -20.88 -46.58
N ALA A 409 -7.22 -19.53 -46.56
CA ALA A 409 -6.08 -18.66 -46.96
C ALA A 409 -6.35 -17.67 -48.11
N ALA A 410 -6.47 -16.38 -47.73
CA ALA A 410 -6.00 -15.20 -48.47
C ALA A 410 -5.96 -14.05 -47.44
N ARG A 411 -4.84 -13.84 -46.73
CA ARG A 411 -3.73 -12.90 -47.03
C ARG A 411 -4.16 -11.46 -47.37
N GLU A 412 -3.80 -10.58 -46.44
CA GLU A 412 -3.25 -9.22 -46.60
C GLU A 412 -3.61 -8.43 -47.87
N ALA A 413 -4.30 -7.30 -47.69
CA ALA A 413 -3.80 -5.97 -48.03
C ALA A 413 -4.92 -4.92 -47.90
N ALA A 414 -4.76 -3.97 -46.98
CA ALA A 414 -5.13 -2.55 -47.14
C ALA A 414 -4.81 -1.77 -45.85
N PHE A 415 -3.53 -1.43 -45.69
CA PHE A 415 -3.15 -0.18 -45.01
C PHE A 415 -3.28 0.92 -46.08
N ASP A 416 -4.04 1.97 -45.80
CA ASP A 416 -3.64 3.39 -45.90
C ASP A 416 -4.89 4.29 -46.05
N CYS A 417 -5.05 5.23 -45.11
CA CYS A 417 -5.71 6.52 -45.36
C CYS A 417 -5.54 7.44 -44.14
N SER A 418 -4.50 8.25 -44.27
CA SER A 418 -4.27 9.53 -43.60
C SER A 418 -5.48 10.47 -43.50
N ARG A 419 -5.60 11.14 -42.34
CA ARG A 419 -6.23 12.44 -41.94
C ARG A 419 -7.17 13.17 -42.93
N PRO A 420 -8.16 13.92 -42.36
CA PRO A 420 -7.97 15.38 -42.34
C PRO A 420 -8.34 16.08 -41.02
N SER A 421 -7.76 17.26 -40.88
CA SER A 421 -7.91 18.26 -39.83
C SER A 421 -9.27 18.99 -39.85
N SER A 422 -9.72 19.37 -38.65
CA SER A 422 -10.49 20.56 -38.26
C SER A 422 -11.81 20.90 -38.98
N THR A 423 -12.92 20.76 -38.26
CA THR A 423 -13.91 21.85 -38.09
C THR A 423 -14.78 21.62 -36.86
N ASN A 424 -15.01 22.69 -36.11
CA ASN A 424 -15.87 22.81 -34.94
C ASN A 424 -17.33 22.44 -35.22
N ALA A 425 -17.97 21.78 -34.26
CA ALA A 425 -19.37 22.06 -33.91
C ALA A 425 -19.58 21.77 -32.41
N ALA A 426 -19.92 22.81 -31.69
CA ALA A 426 -20.15 22.85 -30.25
C ALA A 426 -21.63 22.65 -29.93
N SER A 427 -21.91 22.01 -28.78
CA SER A 427 -23.05 22.27 -27.88
C SER A 427 -22.97 21.26 -26.72
N SER A 428 -23.12 21.57 -25.44
CA SER A 428 -23.25 22.81 -24.67
C SER A 428 -23.40 22.38 -23.20
N VAL A 429 -22.55 22.83 -22.27
CA VAL A 429 -22.90 22.89 -20.84
C VAL A 429 -22.45 24.25 -20.31
N VAL A 430 -23.42 24.97 -19.76
CA VAL A 430 -23.39 26.37 -19.36
C VAL A 430 -22.67 26.52 -18.02
N ALA A 431 -21.67 27.41 -17.96
CA ALA A 431 -21.12 27.97 -16.74
C ALA A 431 -21.54 29.45 -16.64
N PRO A 432 -21.97 29.97 -15.47
CA PRO A 432 -22.39 31.35 -15.36
C PRO A 432 -21.17 32.27 -15.27
N ARG A 433 -21.14 33.27 -16.17
CA ARG A 433 -20.19 34.38 -16.15
C ARG A 433 -20.51 35.35 -15.02
N THR A 434 -19.46 35.74 -14.32
CA THR A 434 -19.35 36.92 -13.46
C THR A 434 -19.62 38.21 -14.26
N ALA A 435 -20.43 39.10 -13.69
CA ALA A 435 -20.58 40.47 -14.15
C ALA A 435 -20.35 41.43 -12.97
N SER A 436 -19.31 42.25 -13.10
CA SER A 436 -18.99 43.36 -12.22
C SER A 436 -19.82 44.59 -12.57
N LEU A 437 -20.53 45.18 -11.60
CA LEU A 437 -20.99 46.56 -11.65
C LEU A 437 -20.84 47.22 -10.27
N ARG A 438 -20.21 48.41 -10.26
CA ARG A 438 -19.89 49.27 -9.11
C ARG A 438 -21.12 50.10 -8.65
N PRO A 439 -21.04 50.81 -7.50
CA PRO A 439 -22.18 51.13 -6.64
C PRO A 439 -22.73 52.57 -6.77
N ARG A 440 -24.03 52.75 -6.49
CA ARG A 440 -24.76 53.96 -6.03
C ARG A 440 -26.07 53.43 -5.40
N GLY A 441 -26.62 53.81 -4.25
CA GLY A 441 -26.43 54.88 -3.27
C GLY A 441 -27.84 55.26 -2.75
N SER A 442 -28.06 55.26 -1.41
CA SER A 442 -29.18 55.89 -0.63
C SER A 442 -30.63 55.45 -0.93
N SER A 443 -31.61 55.34 -0.02
CA SER A 443 -31.81 55.76 1.39
C SER A 443 -33.16 55.22 1.94
N SER A 444 -33.36 55.38 3.26
CA SER A 444 -34.60 55.39 4.09
C SER A 444 -35.23 54.03 4.46
N SER A 445 -35.16 53.53 5.71
CA SER A 445 -35.76 53.94 7.04
C SER A 445 -36.93 52.97 7.36
N SER A 446 -37.25 52.47 8.56
CA SER A 446 -36.92 52.78 9.96
C SER A 446 -37.62 51.75 10.89
N ALA A 447 -37.22 51.74 12.17
CA ALA A 447 -37.87 51.22 13.39
C ALA A 447 -37.49 49.79 13.83
N SER A 448 -37.17 49.47 15.10
CA SER A 448 -36.97 50.22 16.36
C SER A 448 -36.47 49.23 17.45
N THR A 449 -35.52 49.67 18.28
CA THR A 449 -34.92 49.10 19.53
C THR A 449 -35.91 49.15 20.73
N PRO A 450 -35.58 48.97 22.07
CA PRO A 450 -34.34 48.56 22.79
C PRO A 450 -34.51 47.69 24.09
N CYS A 451 -33.37 47.30 24.71
CA CYS A 451 -32.98 47.45 26.15
C CYS A 451 -31.96 46.34 26.55
N ALA A 452 -30.69 46.62 26.88
CA ALA A 452 -30.14 47.20 28.13
C ALA A 452 -30.37 46.30 29.38
N ALA A 453 -29.43 46.02 30.30
CA ALA A 453 -28.03 46.36 30.47
C ALA A 453 -27.45 45.57 31.69
N ARG A 454 -26.11 45.40 31.70
CA ARG A 454 -25.16 45.69 32.82
C ARG A 454 -25.17 44.88 34.14
N THR A 455 -23.97 44.30 34.39
CA THR A 455 -23.13 44.32 35.63
C THR A 455 -23.68 43.75 36.92
N ALA A 456 -22.92 43.26 37.90
CA ALA A 456 -21.56 42.77 38.09
C ALA A 456 -21.44 42.55 39.62
N ILE A 457 -20.55 41.63 40.03
CA ILE A 457 -19.88 41.59 41.35
C ILE A 457 -20.73 41.17 42.56
N GLY A 458 -20.14 40.28 43.37
CA GLY A 458 -20.30 40.35 44.83
C GLY A 458 -20.64 39.04 45.52
N THR A 459 -19.65 38.17 45.65
CA THR A 459 -19.63 37.08 46.63
C THR A 459 -19.82 37.61 48.07
N ASN A 460 -20.75 37.05 48.83
CA ASN A 460 -20.46 36.64 50.20
C ASN A 460 -21.45 35.60 50.75
N HIS A 461 -20.88 34.59 51.40
CA HIS A 461 -21.50 33.44 52.05
C HIS A 461 -22.32 33.80 53.30
N ARG A 462 -23.38 33.03 53.53
CA ARG A 462 -23.97 32.47 54.77
C ARG A 462 -25.45 32.22 54.42
N SER A 463 -26.02 31.03 54.58
CA SER A 463 -25.83 29.92 55.52
C SER A 463 -26.40 28.65 54.92
#